data_AF-K8MX24-F1
#
_entry.id   AF-K8MX24-F1
#
_cell.length_a   1.000
_cell.length_b   1.000
_cell.length_c   1.000
_cell.angle_alpha   90.00
_cell.angle_beta   90.00
_cell.angle_gamma   90.00
#
_symmetry.space_group_name_H-M   'P 1'
#
loop_
_entity.id
_entity.type
_entity.pdbx_description
1 polymer ?
#
loop_
_entity_poly.entity_id
_entity_poly.type
_entity_poly.pdbx_seq_one_letter_code
_entity_poly.pdbx_strand_id
1 'polypeptide(L)'
;MLNRDKPWDKQLGQVNVVVPIKYTSMMDKYSSHDFGAYQIDSYGNILTASESYHPELLVAGQRLAKLNRRTIDNLKNYLPEEAIERFVTMKPEVFQKLTSLLHEAFKDPLNHKTEIYLILRDGFGIGITDVTKIIANLPSIGSEILVYLQEYDKIIKDAQKASLEWDRKNLDLKNPNNLHNRIKSAGSYAERILLRTELLYAAVQLADAEIEQKVSETEKMITTAEGSVKVSVELSRNTISALGWALSASEIESLMTDLTFEHLWDSGIAETDKSNLKNYKEKMSGFSKSMIQCAQKLVEVDAEGATEIFGSLT
;
A
#
# COMPACT_ATOMS: atom_id res chain seq x y z
N MET A 1 7.63 -16.20 6.54
CA MET A 1 7.29 -15.94 5.12
C MET A 1 7.87 -17.07 4.28
N LEU A 2 7.30 -17.32 3.09
CA LEU A 2 7.69 -18.46 2.24
C LEU A 2 9.10 -18.23 1.65
N ASN A 3 10.01 -19.17 1.86
CA ASN A 3 11.28 -19.20 1.14
C ASN A 3 11.07 -19.85 -0.24
N ARG A 4 10.81 -19.04 -1.27
CA ARG A 4 10.44 -19.51 -2.62
C ARG A 4 11.53 -20.33 -3.33
N ASP A 5 12.78 -20.25 -2.84
CA ASP A 5 13.93 -20.98 -3.39
C ASP A 5 14.13 -22.35 -2.74
N LYS A 6 13.26 -22.75 -1.81
CA LYS A 6 13.28 -24.05 -1.14
C LYS A 6 12.03 -24.86 -1.45
N PRO A 7 12.13 -26.20 -1.51
CA PRO A 7 10.96 -27.09 -1.58
C PRO A 7 10.02 -26.85 -0.39
N TRP A 8 8.72 -27.14 -0.55
CA TRP A 8 7.64 -26.78 0.39
C TRP A 8 7.95 -27.14 1.86
N ASP A 9 8.44 -28.36 2.08
CA ASP A 9 8.82 -28.90 3.40
C ASP A 9 9.91 -28.07 4.11
N LYS A 10 10.61 -27.20 3.37
CA LYS A 10 11.71 -26.34 3.82
C LYS A 10 11.43 -24.84 3.61
N GLN A 11 10.21 -24.47 3.23
CA GLN A 11 9.82 -23.06 3.02
C GLN A 11 9.61 -22.29 4.33
N LEU A 12 9.47 -23.01 5.45
CA LEU A 12 9.30 -22.44 6.78
C LEU A 12 10.66 -22.42 7.50
N GLY A 13 11.26 -21.24 7.63
CA GLY A 13 12.52 -21.01 8.35
C GLY A 13 12.46 -19.76 9.23
N GLN A 14 13.58 -19.40 9.86
CA GLN A 14 13.72 -18.12 10.56
C GLN A 14 13.63 -16.98 9.54
N VAL A 15 12.65 -16.11 9.70
CA VAL A 15 12.40 -14.97 8.81
C VAL A 15 12.45 -13.71 9.65
N ASN A 16 13.24 -12.74 9.18
CA ASN A 16 13.22 -11.40 9.74
C ASN A 16 12.10 -10.62 9.06
N VAL A 17 11.26 -9.95 9.85
CA VAL A 17 10.27 -9.02 9.30
C VAL A 17 11.00 -7.72 9.02
N VAL A 18 10.99 -7.28 7.77
CA VAL A 18 11.65 -6.03 7.37
C VAL A 18 10.68 -4.87 7.55
N VAL A 19 11.18 -3.75 8.08
CA VAL A 19 10.41 -2.52 8.18
C VAL A 19 10.31 -1.89 6.79
N PRO A 20 9.11 -1.66 6.26
CA PRO A 20 8.98 -1.17 4.89
C PRO A 20 9.11 0.35 4.81
N ILE A 21 9.75 0.87 3.76
CA ILE A 21 9.72 2.32 3.43
C ILE A 21 8.30 2.72 3.01
N LYS A 22 7.64 1.85 2.24
CA LYS A 22 6.27 2.04 1.78
C LYS A 22 5.52 0.73 1.92
N TYR A 23 4.37 0.79 2.58
CA TYR A 23 3.45 -0.33 2.67
C TYR A 23 2.84 -0.59 1.29
N THR A 24 3.20 -1.72 0.69
CA THR A 24 2.62 -2.20 -0.58
C THR A 24 2.09 -3.61 -0.40
N SER A 25 0.96 -3.90 -1.04
CA SER A 25 0.39 -5.25 -1.14
C SER A 25 1.16 -6.07 -2.17
N MET A 26 1.20 -7.40 -2.04
CA MET A 26 1.68 -8.30 -3.10
C MET A 26 0.98 -8.10 -4.46
N MET A 27 -0.17 -7.42 -4.47
CA MET A 27 -0.91 -7.07 -5.68
C MET A 27 -0.42 -5.77 -6.35
N ASP A 28 0.46 -5.02 -5.69
CA ASP A 28 1.01 -3.77 -6.24
C ASP A 28 2.18 -4.04 -7.21
N LYS A 29 2.27 -3.22 -8.25
CA LYS A 29 3.21 -3.35 -9.39
C LYS A 29 4.71 -3.45 -9.00
N TYR A 30 5.08 -3.06 -7.78
CA TYR A 30 6.47 -3.03 -7.30
C TYR A 30 6.66 -3.74 -5.94
N SER A 31 5.74 -4.62 -5.54
CA SER A 31 5.85 -5.34 -4.27
C SER A 31 6.57 -6.68 -4.45
N SER A 32 7.81 -6.77 -3.96
CA SER A 32 8.59 -8.02 -3.99
C SER A 32 8.48 -8.82 -2.67
N HIS A 33 7.91 -8.22 -1.61
CA HIS A 33 7.87 -8.78 -0.26
C HIS A 33 6.56 -8.42 0.45
N ASP A 34 6.16 -9.27 1.41
CA ASP A 34 4.86 -9.21 2.09
C ASP A 34 4.55 -7.92 2.88
N PHE A 35 5.44 -6.92 2.87
CA PHE A 35 5.22 -5.61 3.50
C PHE A 35 5.75 -4.42 2.67
N GLY A 36 6.37 -4.65 1.50
CA GLY A 36 6.89 -3.60 0.60
C GLY A 36 8.41 -3.45 0.56
N ALA A 37 8.89 -2.26 0.16
CA ALA A 37 10.31 -1.99 -0.07
C ALA A 37 11.10 -1.86 1.24
N TYR A 38 12.30 -2.43 1.32
CA TYR A 38 13.09 -2.52 2.56
C TYR A 38 13.73 -1.19 2.99
N GLN A 39 13.72 -0.92 4.30
CA GLN A 39 14.57 0.12 4.89
C GLN A 39 16.00 -0.40 5.09
N ILE A 40 16.99 0.49 4.90
CA ILE A 40 18.42 0.19 5.01
C ILE A 40 19.07 1.21 5.95
N ASP A 41 19.91 0.74 6.86
CA ASP A 41 20.70 1.59 7.75
C ASP A 41 21.88 2.26 7.02
N SER A 42 22.59 3.13 7.72
CA SER A 42 23.75 3.85 7.17
C SER A 42 24.97 2.97 6.86
N TYR A 43 24.94 1.69 7.23
CA TYR A 43 26.00 0.71 6.99
C TYR A 43 25.63 -0.28 5.89
N GLY A 44 24.46 -0.14 5.27
CA GLY A 44 23.96 -1.04 4.24
C GLY A 44 23.21 -2.27 4.76
N ASN A 45 22.92 -2.35 6.06
CA ASN A 45 22.14 -3.45 6.62
C ASN A 45 20.64 -3.20 6.48
N ILE A 46 19.88 -4.25 6.21
CA ILE A 46 18.41 -4.17 6.17
C ILE A 46 17.88 -3.99 7.60
N LEU A 47 17.01 -3.00 7.81
CA LEU A 47 16.36 -2.79 9.10
C LEU A 47 15.25 -3.81 9.32
N THR A 48 15.36 -4.57 10.40
CA THR A 48 14.41 -5.62 10.77
C THR A 48 13.63 -5.21 12.00
N ALA A 49 12.33 -5.48 11.99
CA ALA A 49 11.49 -5.32 13.16
C ALA A 49 12.01 -6.15 14.34
N SER A 50 11.87 -5.61 15.54
CA SER A 50 12.31 -6.19 16.80
C SER A 50 11.35 -5.80 17.92
N GLU A 51 11.61 -6.25 19.15
CA GLU A 51 10.80 -5.81 20.31
C GLU A 51 10.87 -4.30 20.55
N SER A 52 11.98 -3.65 20.16
CA SER A 52 12.24 -2.23 20.37
C SER A 52 12.04 -1.36 19.13
N TYR A 53 11.86 -1.96 17.96
CA TYR A 53 11.72 -1.28 16.67
C TYR A 53 10.61 -1.92 15.85
N HIS A 54 9.47 -1.25 15.72
CA HIS A 54 8.27 -1.76 15.03
C HIS A 54 7.79 -3.19 15.44
N PRO A 55 7.60 -3.47 16.75
CA PRO A 55 7.17 -4.80 17.22
C PRO A 55 5.82 -5.26 16.66
N GLU A 56 4.94 -4.32 16.29
CA GLU A 56 3.66 -4.61 15.63
C GLU A 56 3.82 -5.36 14.30
N LEU A 57 4.94 -5.15 13.59
CA LEU A 57 5.24 -5.86 12.35
C LEU A 57 5.57 -7.34 12.61
N LEU A 58 6.16 -7.68 13.76
CA LEU A 58 6.34 -9.08 14.16
C LEU A 58 4.99 -9.78 14.33
N VAL A 59 4.03 -9.09 14.95
CA VAL A 59 2.66 -9.60 15.12
C VAL A 59 1.96 -9.75 13.77
N ALA A 60 2.09 -8.77 12.89
CA ALA A 60 1.55 -8.84 11.53
C ALA A 60 2.16 -10.01 10.74
N GLY A 61 3.48 -10.21 10.83
CA GLY A 61 4.19 -11.33 10.21
C GLY A 61 3.69 -12.69 10.71
N GLN A 62 3.41 -12.83 12.01
CA GLN A 62 2.81 -14.05 12.58
C GLN A 62 1.38 -14.28 12.07
N ARG A 63 0.56 -13.23 12.00
CA ARG A 63 -0.81 -13.29 11.45
C ARG A 63 -0.78 -13.75 9.99
N LEU A 64 0.13 -13.19 9.20
CA LEU A 64 0.29 -13.55 7.79
C LEU A 64 0.78 -14.99 7.63
N ALA A 65 1.73 -15.44 8.44
CA ALA A 65 2.20 -16.83 8.41
C ALA A 65 1.06 -17.82 8.72
N LYS A 66 0.21 -17.51 9.70
CA LYS A 66 -0.98 -18.31 10.02
C LYS A 66 -2.00 -18.32 8.88
N LEU A 67 -2.25 -17.15 8.27
CA LEU A 67 -3.12 -17.01 7.12
C LEU A 67 -2.63 -17.87 5.95
N ASN A 68 -1.35 -17.75 5.56
CA ASN A 68 -0.74 -18.54 4.51
C ASN A 68 -0.87 -20.04 4.77
N ARG A 69 -0.54 -20.49 6.00
CA ARG A 69 -0.66 -21.90 6.38
C ARG A 69 -2.09 -22.42 6.24
N ARG A 70 -3.06 -21.69 6.82
CA ARG A 70 -4.47 -22.07 6.78
C ARG A 70 -4.99 -22.14 5.35
N THR A 71 -4.69 -21.14 4.53
CA THR A 71 -5.12 -21.11 3.12
C THR A 71 -4.52 -22.27 2.34
N ILE A 72 -3.24 -22.58 2.53
CA ILE A 72 -2.60 -23.73 1.88
C ILE A 72 -3.24 -25.04 2.34
N ASP A 73 -3.47 -25.22 3.63
CA ASP A 73 -4.09 -26.43 4.17
C ASP A 73 -5.53 -26.61 3.68
N ASN A 74 -6.29 -25.51 3.48
CA ASN A 74 -7.61 -25.56 2.85
C ASN A 74 -7.52 -25.93 1.36
N LEU A 75 -6.57 -25.34 0.62
CA LEU A 75 -6.39 -25.61 -0.80
C LEU A 75 -5.95 -27.06 -1.10
N LYS A 76 -5.26 -27.73 -0.17
CA LYS A 76 -4.92 -29.17 -0.28
C LYS A 76 -6.15 -30.08 -0.43
N ASN A 77 -7.32 -29.63 0.00
CA ASN A 77 -8.56 -30.39 -0.21
C ASN A 77 -9.02 -30.38 -1.67
N TYR A 78 -8.52 -29.45 -2.49
CA TYR A 78 -8.99 -29.20 -3.86
C TYR A 78 -7.87 -29.32 -4.91
N LEU A 79 -6.62 -29.10 -4.51
CA LEU A 79 -5.45 -29.11 -5.37
C LEU A 79 -4.50 -30.25 -4.96
N PRO A 80 -3.91 -30.99 -5.91
CA PRO A 80 -2.86 -31.96 -5.59
C PRO A 80 -1.61 -31.25 -5.03
N GLU A 81 -0.82 -31.96 -4.22
CA GLU A 81 0.36 -31.41 -3.56
C GLU A 81 1.38 -30.82 -4.55
N GLU A 82 1.56 -31.46 -5.70
CA GLU A 82 2.40 -30.99 -6.81
C GLU A 82 1.95 -29.63 -7.37
N ALA A 83 0.63 -29.38 -7.42
CA ALA A 83 0.08 -28.10 -7.85
C ALA A 83 0.35 -27.00 -6.82
N ILE A 84 0.25 -27.33 -5.54
CA ILE A 84 0.53 -26.41 -4.43
C ILE A 84 2.01 -26.04 -4.42
N GLU A 85 2.90 -27.03 -4.53
CA GLU A 85 4.35 -26.81 -4.57
C GLU A 85 4.74 -25.89 -5.73
N ARG A 86 4.18 -26.14 -6.92
CA ARG A 86 4.41 -25.26 -8.07
C ARG A 86 3.80 -23.88 -7.90
N PHE A 87 2.64 -23.75 -7.25
CA PHE A 87 2.03 -22.46 -6.97
C PHE A 87 2.92 -21.61 -6.05
N VAL A 88 3.46 -22.19 -4.98
CA VAL A 88 4.28 -21.45 -4.00
C VAL A 88 5.71 -21.16 -4.49
N THR A 89 6.24 -21.97 -5.41
CA THR A 89 7.57 -21.78 -6.01
C THR A 89 7.54 -21.03 -7.35
N MET A 90 6.34 -20.67 -7.84
CA MET A 90 6.16 -19.99 -9.12
C MET A 90 6.91 -18.65 -9.17
N LYS A 91 7.51 -18.28 -10.30
CA LYS A 91 8.10 -16.94 -10.48
C LYS A 91 7.02 -15.85 -10.52
N PRO A 92 7.29 -14.62 -10.03
CA PRO A 92 6.30 -13.53 -10.00
C PRO A 92 5.61 -13.26 -11.36
N GLU A 93 6.35 -13.34 -12.46
CA GLU A 93 5.84 -13.06 -13.81
C GLU A 93 4.84 -14.14 -14.26
N VAL A 94 5.11 -15.40 -13.91
CA VAL A 94 4.23 -16.53 -14.19
C VAL A 94 2.98 -16.46 -13.30
N PHE A 95 3.15 -16.06 -12.04
CA PHE A 95 2.05 -15.84 -11.12
C PHE A 95 1.12 -14.72 -11.60
N GLN A 96 1.65 -13.58 -12.05
CA GLN A 96 0.85 -12.48 -12.59
C GLN A 96 0.07 -12.87 -13.85
N LYS A 97 0.67 -13.66 -14.74
CA LYS A 97 -0.02 -14.19 -15.92
C LYS A 97 -1.13 -15.18 -15.54
N LEU A 98 -0.87 -16.02 -14.54
CA LEU A 98 -1.87 -16.91 -13.99
C LEU A 98 -3.03 -16.14 -13.33
N THR A 99 -2.75 -15.12 -12.52
CA THR A 99 -3.79 -14.35 -11.85
C THR A 99 -4.66 -13.60 -12.84
N SER A 100 -4.09 -13.04 -13.93
CA SER A 100 -4.89 -12.41 -14.98
C SER A 100 -5.79 -13.40 -15.70
N LEU A 101 -5.27 -14.59 -16.02
CA LEU A 101 -6.03 -15.65 -16.68
C LEU A 101 -7.14 -16.21 -15.78
N LEU A 102 -6.83 -16.43 -14.51
CA LEU A 102 -7.81 -16.82 -13.51
C LEU A 102 -8.85 -15.72 -13.29
N HIS A 103 -8.48 -14.44 -13.29
CA HIS A 103 -9.42 -13.33 -13.10
C HIS A 103 -10.47 -13.25 -14.22
N GLU A 104 -10.08 -13.46 -15.48
CA GLU A 104 -11.03 -13.53 -16.59
C GLU A 104 -11.82 -14.84 -16.56
N ALA A 105 -11.16 -15.96 -16.31
CA ALA A 105 -11.80 -17.27 -16.22
C ALA A 105 -12.79 -17.40 -15.05
N PHE A 106 -12.60 -16.69 -13.94
CA PHE A 106 -13.54 -16.71 -12.81
C PHE A 106 -14.82 -15.91 -13.08
N LYS A 107 -14.82 -15.00 -14.08
CA LYS A 107 -16.04 -14.30 -14.52
C LYS A 107 -16.93 -15.20 -15.38
N ASP A 108 -16.34 -16.10 -16.17
CA ASP A 108 -17.06 -17.07 -16.99
C ASP A 108 -16.32 -18.42 -17.11
N PRO A 109 -16.38 -19.26 -16.06
CA PRO A 109 -15.57 -20.47 -15.98
C PRO A 109 -15.85 -21.52 -17.06
N LEU A 110 -17.09 -21.54 -17.56
CA LEU A 110 -17.53 -22.52 -18.55
C LEU A 110 -16.94 -22.20 -19.92
N ASN A 111 -16.86 -20.92 -20.29
CA ASN A 111 -16.35 -20.48 -21.59
C ASN A 111 -14.81 -20.48 -21.67
N HIS A 112 -14.11 -20.46 -20.53
CA HIS A 112 -12.64 -20.50 -20.48
C HIS A 112 -12.06 -21.87 -20.06
N LYS A 113 -12.88 -22.92 -19.99
CA LYS A 113 -12.47 -24.25 -19.48
C LYS A 113 -11.25 -24.85 -20.18
N THR A 114 -11.13 -24.66 -21.51
CA THR A 114 -9.99 -25.17 -22.31
C THR A 114 -8.71 -24.39 -22.01
N GLU A 115 -8.78 -23.07 -21.85
CA GLU A 115 -7.64 -22.23 -21.50
C GLU A 115 -7.15 -22.53 -20.08
N ILE A 116 -8.08 -22.65 -19.12
CA ILE A 116 -7.79 -23.10 -17.75
C ILE A 116 -7.08 -24.46 -17.77
N TYR A 117 -7.57 -25.40 -18.58
CA TYR A 117 -6.96 -26.72 -18.71
C TYR A 117 -5.52 -26.65 -19.24
N LEU A 118 -5.26 -25.88 -20.30
CA LEU A 118 -3.91 -25.74 -20.86
C LEU A 118 -2.95 -25.08 -19.86
N ILE A 119 -3.40 -24.08 -19.12
CA ILE A 119 -2.60 -23.42 -18.07
C ILE A 119 -2.25 -24.38 -16.94
N LEU A 120 -3.22 -25.15 -16.44
CA LEU A 120 -3.00 -26.10 -15.36
C LEU A 120 -2.12 -27.27 -15.79
N ARG A 121 -2.32 -27.79 -17.00
CA ARG A 121 -1.49 -28.87 -17.53
C ARG A 121 -0.08 -28.40 -17.87
N ASP A 122 0.06 -27.34 -18.65
CA ASP A 122 1.36 -26.94 -19.21
C ASP A 122 2.16 -26.06 -18.24
N GLY A 123 1.47 -25.26 -17.41
CA GLY A 123 2.08 -24.43 -16.37
C GLY A 123 2.35 -25.19 -15.07
N PHE A 124 1.42 -26.04 -14.65
CA PHE A 124 1.53 -26.76 -13.37
C PHE A 124 1.79 -28.26 -13.49
N GLY A 125 1.90 -28.82 -14.71
CA GLY A 125 2.20 -30.24 -14.88
C GLY A 125 1.12 -31.15 -14.29
N ILE A 126 -0.09 -30.63 -14.10
CA ILE A 126 -1.18 -31.33 -13.44
C ILE A 126 -1.80 -32.31 -14.43
N GLY A 127 -1.96 -33.57 -14.03
CA GLY A 127 -2.60 -34.61 -14.83
C GLY A 127 -4.07 -34.31 -15.12
N ILE A 128 -4.60 -34.86 -16.21
CA ILE A 128 -5.98 -34.62 -16.68
C ILE A 128 -7.03 -34.87 -15.59
N THR A 129 -6.85 -35.93 -14.79
CA THR A 129 -7.74 -36.33 -13.71
C THR A 129 -7.79 -35.29 -12.58
N ASP A 130 -6.67 -34.64 -12.28
CA ASP A 130 -6.61 -33.61 -11.25
C ASP A 130 -7.13 -32.26 -11.78
N VAL A 131 -6.96 -31.97 -13.07
CA VAL A 131 -7.60 -30.80 -13.69
C VAL A 131 -9.13 -30.88 -13.58
N THR A 132 -9.73 -32.06 -13.77
CA THR A 132 -11.18 -32.23 -13.57
C THR A 132 -11.63 -31.98 -12.12
N LYS A 133 -10.84 -32.36 -11.12
CA LYS A 133 -11.14 -32.06 -9.70
C LYS A 133 -11.03 -30.57 -9.41
N ILE A 134 -10.03 -29.88 -9.97
CA ILE A 134 -9.85 -28.43 -9.83
C ILE A 134 -11.05 -27.69 -10.43
N ILE A 135 -11.47 -28.05 -11.64
CA ILE A 135 -12.63 -27.43 -12.30
C ILE A 135 -13.91 -27.68 -11.49
N ALA A 136 -14.11 -28.88 -10.94
CA ALA A 136 -15.30 -29.19 -10.13
C ALA A 136 -15.34 -28.40 -8.80
N ASN A 137 -14.19 -28.04 -8.24
CA ASN A 137 -14.08 -27.30 -6.98
C ASN A 137 -13.74 -25.82 -7.18
N LEU A 138 -13.81 -25.32 -8.42
CA LEU A 138 -13.43 -23.96 -8.78
C LEU A 138 -14.14 -22.88 -7.94
N PRO A 139 -15.46 -22.99 -7.64
CA PRO A 139 -16.12 -22.04 -6.74
C PRO A 139 -15.52 -22.02 -5.33
N SER A 140 -15.20 -23.19 -4.77
CA SER A 140 -14.60 -23.32 -3.45
C SER A 140 -13.19 -22.75 -3.41
N ILE A 141 -12.37 -23.06 -4.42
CA ILE A 141 -11.01 -22.49 -4.58
C ILE A 141 -11.09 -20.97 -4.70
N GLY A 142 -11.98 -20.45 -5.54
CA GLY A 142 -12.20 -19.02 -5.70
C GLY A 142 -12.61 -18.34 -4.39
N SER A 143 -13.48 -18.98 -3.61
CA SER A 143 -13.89 -18.49 -2.29
C SER A 143 -12.72 -18.45 -1.31
N GLU A 144 -11.90 -19.51 -1.23
CA GLU A 144 -10.71 -19.56 -0.35
C GLU A 144 -9.69 -18.46 -0.71
N ILE A 145 -9.45 -18.24 -2.00
CA ILE A 145 -8.57 -17.17 -2.49
C ILE A 145 -9.15 -15.79 -2.15
N LEU A 146 -10.46 -15.59 -2.32
CA LEU A 146 -11.10 -14.31 -2.00
C LEU A 146 -10.97 -13.98 -0.49
N VAL A 147 -11.24 -14.97 0.37
CA VAL A 147 -11.06 -14.82 1.83
C VAL A 147 -9.60 -14.52 2.16
N TYR A 148 -8.66 -15.21 1.53
CA TYR A 148 -7.23 -14.94 1.70
C TYR A 148 -6.88 -13.50 1.35
N LEU A 149 -7.32 -12.99 0.18
CA LEU A 149 -7.04 -11.63 -0.26
C LEU A 149 -7.64 -10.59 0.68
N GLN A 150 -8.86 -10.81 1.17
CA GLN A 150 -9.52 -9.91 2.12
C GLN A 150 -8.80 -9.86 3.47
N GLU A 151 -8.44 -11.02 4.02
CA GLU A 151 -7.71 -11.09 5.29
C GLU A 151 -6.28 -10.57 5.16
N TYR A 152 -5.62 -10.83 4.03
CA TYR A 152 -4.30 -10.29 3.71
C TYR A 152 -4.34 -8.76 3.70
N ASP A 153 -5.24 -8.16 2.92
CA ASP A 153 -5.41 -6.71 2.83
C ASP A 153 -5.68 -6.09 4.21
N LYS A 154 -6.52 -6.76 5.03
CA LYS A 154 -6.76 -6.34 6.41
C LYS A 154 -5.50 -6.39 7.27
N ILE A 155 -4.69 -7.45 7.19
CA ILE A 155 -3.44 -7.55 7.95
C ILE A 155 -2.48 -6.43 7.56
N ILE A 156 -2.33 -6.13 6.27
CA ILE A 156 -1.46 -5.05 5.79
C ILE A 156 -1.95 -3.69 6.29
N LYS A 157 -3.25 -3.40 6.21
CA LYS A 157 -3.84 -2.15 6.71
C LYS A 157 -3.70 -1.99 8.22
N ASP A 158 -3.96 -3.05 8.97
CA ASP A 158 -3.78 -3.06 10.42
C ASP A 158 -2.31 -2.80 10.79
N ALA A 159 -1.37 -3.42 10.08
CA ALA A 159 0.06 -3.27 10.29
C ALA A 159 0.53 -1.84 9.97
N GLN A 160 0.10 -1.28 8.84
CA GLN A 160 0.40 0.10 8.45
C GLN A 160 -0.11 1.09 9.51
N LYS A 161 -1.36 0.93 9.96
CA LYS A 161 -1.94 1.79 10.99
C LYS A 161 -1.14 1.71 12.30
N ALA A 162 -0.86 0.49 12.77
CA ALA A 162 -0.12 0.29 14.01
C ALA A 162 1.32 0.82 13.92
N SER A 163 1.97 0.72 12.75
CA SER A 163 3.29 1.30 12.51
C SER A 163 3.26 2.82 12.60
N LEU A 164 2.28 3.49 11.99
CA LEU A 164 2.16 4.95 12.09
C LEU A 164 1.85 5.40 13.51
N GLU A 165 1.10 4.61 14.29
CA GLU A 165 0.90 4.85 15.72
C GLU A 165 2.20 4.67 16.51
N TRP A 166 3.00 3.66 16.17
CA TRP A 166 4.33 3.46 16.73
C TRP A 166 5.26 4.64 16.41
N ASP A 167 5.29 5.11 15.17
CA ASP A 167 6.08 6.26 14.72
C ASP A 167 5.72 7.51 15.51
N ARG A 168 4.41 7.85 15.57
CA ARG A 168 3.92 8.98 16.36
C ARG A 168 4.38 8.91 17.81
N LYS A 169 4.24 7.73 18.44
CA LYS A 169 4.64 7.54 19.84
C LYS A 169 6.15 7.69 20.02
N ASN A 170 6.96 7.22 19.07
CA ASN A 170 8.42 7.26 19.15
C ASN A 170 9.02 8.59 18.69
N LEU A 171 8.24 9.47 18.07
CA LEU A 171 8.59 10.85 17.77
C LEU A 171 8.06 11.84 18.82
N ASP A 172 7.04 11.47 19.61
CA ASP A 172 6.45 12.34 20.63
C ASP A 172 7.48 12.73 21.72
N LEU A 173 7.78 14.03 21.81
CA LEU A 173 8.70 14.59 22.81
C LEU A 173 8.22 14.39 24.25
N LYS A 174 6.92 14.14 24.47
CA LYS A 174 6.36 13.83 25.80
C LYS A 174 6.60 12.37 26.21
N ASN A 175 6.84 11.47 25.26
CA ASN A 175 7.19 10.08 25.57
C ASN A 175 8.67 10.02 26.04
N PRO A 176 8.97 9.65 27.30
CA PRO A 176 10.35 9.61 27.79
C PRO A 176 11.22 8.62 27.01
N ASN A 177 10.63 7.58 26.40
CA ASN A 177 11.31 6.56 25.62
C ASN A 177 11.31 6.82 24.11
N ASN A 178 11.04 8.06 23.68
CA ASN A 178 11.11 8.43 22.26
C ASN A 178 12.53 8.28 21.69
N LEU A 179 12.62 8.30 20.36
CA LEU A 179 13.88 8.15 19.64
C LEU A 179 14.88 9.27 19.97
N HIS A 180 14.42 10.51 20.19
CA HIS A 180 15.29 11.61 20.59
C HIS A 180 16.03 11.35 21.91
N ASN A 181 15.34 10.81 22.92
CA ASN A 181 15.93 10.50 24.21
C ASN A 181 16.81 9.24 24.14
N ARG A 182 16.40 8.23 23.36
CA ARG A 182 17.24 7.05 23.07
C ARG A 182 18.56 7.46 22.43
N ILE A 183 18.56 8.41 21.47
CA ILE A 183 19.77 8.95 20.83
C ILE A 183 20.70 9.62 21.84
N LYS A 184 20.15 10.38 22.81
CA LYS A 184 20.93 11.06 23.85
C LYS A 184 21.60 10.08 24.81
N SER A 185 20.90 9.00 25.15
CA SER A 185 21.36 7.99 26.09
C SER A 185 22.17 6.85 25.45
N ALA A 186 22.32 6.85 24.12
CA ALA A 186 23.05 5.82 23.38
C ALA A 186 24.49 5.69 23.88
N GLY A 187 24.91 4.46 24.16
CA GLY A 187 26.22 4.14 24.75
C GLY A 187 27.34 4.09 23.73
N SER A 188 27.03 3.99 22.44
CA SER A 188 28.00 3.98 21.35
C SER A 188 27.61 4.92 20.20
N TYR A 189 28.62 5.31 19.42
CA TYR A 189 28.41 6.10 18.20
C TYR A 189 27.62 5.33 17.14
N ALA A 190 27.90 4.03 16.96
CA ALA A 190 27.16 3.17 16.04
C ALA A 190 25.67 3.07 16.40
N GLU A 191 25.35 2.89 17.69
CA GLU A 191 23.98 2.90 18.20
C GLU A 191 23.30 4.25 17.95
N ARG A 192 24.01 5.36 18.18
CA ARG A 192 23.47 6.70 17.93
C ARG A 192 23.11 6.91 16.46
N ILE A 193 23.93 6.43 15.53
CA ILE A 193 23.66 6.52 14.10
C ILE A 193 22.44 5.67 13.72
N LEU A 194 22.35 4.43 14.22
CA LEU A 194 21.19 3.57 13.99
C LEU A 194 19.90 4.26 14.46
N LEU A 195 19.89 4.77 15.69
CA LEU A 195 18.72 5.46 16.24
C LEU A 195 18.36 6.75 15.49
N ARG A 196 19.33 7.49 14.96
CA ARG A 196 19.08 8.64 14.07
C ARG A 196 18.47 8.21 12.75
N THR A 197 18.90 7.06 12.23
CA THR A 197 18.33 6.46 11.01
C THR A 197 16.89 6.02 11.24
N GLU A 198 16.61 5.32 12.34
CA GLU A 198 15.25 4.95 12.78
C GLU A 198 14.35 6.19 12.91
N LEU A 199 14.87 7.28 13.50
CA LEU A 199 14.14 8.55 13.65
C LEU A 199 13.78 9.19 12.31
N LEU A 200 14.73 9.24 11.37
CA LEU A 200 14.50 9.80 10.05
C LEU A 200 13.45 8.97 9.28
N TYR A 201 13.52 7.65 9.33
CA TYR A 201 12.51 6.78 8.70
C TYR A 201 11.12 6.99 9.31
N ALA A 202 10.99 6.96 10.64
CA ALA A 202 9.72 7.19 11.32
C ALA A 202 9.11 8.56 10.95
N ALA A 203 9.94 9.61 10.89
CA ALA A 203 9.50 10.95 10.52
C ALA A 203 9.03 11.02 9.06
N VAL A 204 9.76 10.39 8.13
CA VAL A 204 9.38 10.33 6.70
C VAL A 204 8.08 9.57 6.51
N GLN A 205 7.95 8.38 7.11
CA GLN A 205 6.76 7.54 6.97
C GLN A 205 5.51 8.27 7.49
N LEU A 206 5.64 8.93 8.64
CA LEU A 206 4.55 9.71 9.21
C LEU A 206 4.16 10.90 8.32
N ALA A 207 5.15 11.67 7.85
CA ALA A 207 4.92 12.81 6.98
C ALA A 207 4.25 12.41 5.66
N ASP A 208 4.74 11.34 5.01
CA ASP A 208 4.17 10.81 3.78
C ASP A 208 2.71 10.39 3.98
N ALA A 209 2.41 9.65 5.06
CA ALA A 209 1.05 9.19 5.35
C ALA A 209 0.08 10.37 5.63
N GLU A 210 0.52 11.35 6.42
CA GLU A 210 -0.31 12.54 6.73
C GLU A 210 -0.58 13.39 5.50
N ILE A 211 0.39 13.48 4.59
CA ILE A 211 0.26 14.24 3.34
C ILE A 211 -0.62 13.51 2.34
N GLU A 212 -0.49 12.19 2.21
CA GLU A 212 -1.42 11.40 1.40
C GLU A 212 -2.86 11.54 1.91
N GLN A 213 -3.08 11.47 3.23
CA GLN A 213 -4.40 11.64 3.82
C GLN A 213 -4.95 13.04 3.55
N LYS A 214 -4.18 14.10 3.84
CA LYS A 214 -4.62 15.50 3.66
C LYS A 214 -4.97 15.82 2.21
N VAL A 215 -4.16 15.34 1.26
CA VAL A 215 -4.42 15.53 -0.18
C VAL A 215 -5.72 14.84 -0.56
N SER A 216 -5.90 13.58 -0.18
CA SER A 216 -7.12 12.81 -0.49
C SER A 216 -8.38 13.43 0.13
N GLU A 217 -8.32 13.87 1.39
CA GLU A 217 -9.42 14.56 2.06
C GLU A 217 -9.80 15.85 1.33
N THR A 218 -8.80 16.63 0.89
CA THR A 218 -9.03 17.90 0.18
C THR A 218 -9.61 17.67 -1.21
N GLU A 219 -9.09 16.70 -1.97
CA GLU A 219 -9.65 16.31 -3.28
C GLU A 219 -11.12 15.86 -3.15
N LYS A 220 -11.43 15.11 -2.08
CA LYS A 220 -12.80 14.69 -1.79
C LYS A 220 -13.71 15.89 -1.45
N MET A 221 -13.22 16.87 -0.69
CA MET A 221 -13.96 18.10 -0.40
C MET A 221 -14.30 18.87 -1.68
N ILE A 222 -13.33 19.04 -2.59
CA ILE A 222 -13.55 19.70 -3.90
C ILE A 222 -14.62 18.96 -4.70
N THR A 223 -14.49 17.64 -4.82
CA THR A 223 -15.43 16.80 -5.59
C THR A 223 -16.84 16.80 -4.97
N THR A 224 -16.92 16.81 -3.64
CA THR A 224 -18.20 16.89 -2.92
C THR A 224 -18.87 18.24 -3.15
N ALA A 225 -18.11 19.34 -3.04
CA ALA A 225 -18.61 20.68 -3.29
C ALA A 225 -19.11 20.84 -4.73
N GLU A 226 -18.33 20.36 -5.72
CA GLU A 226 -18.71 20.34 -7.13
C GLU A 226 -20.06 19.62 -7.34
N GLY A 227 -20.20 18.42 -6.76
CA GLY A 227 -21.44 17.63 -6.82
C GLY A 227 -22.62 18.33 -6.15
N SER A 228 -22.41 18.95 -4.98
CA SER A 228 -23.45 19.71 -4.29
C SER A 228 -23.94 20.90 -5.11
N VAL A 229 -23.04 21.65 -5.76
CA VAL A 229 -23.44 22.78 -6.62
C VAL A 229 -24.24 22.28 -7.83
N LYS A 230 -23.82 21.20 -8.48
CA LYS A 230 -24.59 20.58 -9.59
C LYS A 230 -26.02 20.25 -9.16
N VAL A 231 -26.17 19.53 -8.05
CA VAL A 231 -27.49 19.16 -7.51
C VAL A 231 -28.32 20.38 -7.15
N SER A 232 -27.74 21.39 -6.51
CA SER A 232 -28.45 22.63 -6.17
C SER A 232 -28.95 23.38 -7.40
N VAL A 233 -28.11 23.50 -8.45
CA VAL A 233 -28.50 24.11 -9.72
C VAL A 233 -29.67 23.36 -10.36
N GLU A 234 -29.58 22.03 -10.47
CA GLU A 234 -30.65 21.20 -11.05
C GLU A 234 -31.97 21.36 -10.28
N LEU A 235 -31.94 21.29 -8.95
CA LEU A 235 -33.13 21.45 -8.11
C LEU A 235 -33.76 22.84 -8.26
N SER A 236 -32.94 23.90 -8.25
CA SER A 236 -33.43 25.28 -8.40
C SER A 236 -34.03 25.52 -9.80
N ARG A 237 -33.40 25.01 -10.87
CA ARG A 237 -33.91 25.11 -12.25
C ARG A 237 -35.23 24.36 -12.43
N ASN A 238 -35.34 23.17 -11.85
CA ASN A 238 -36.58 22.38 -11.85
C ASN A 238 -37.69 23.10 -11.09
N THR A 239 -37.36 23.75 -9.97
CA THR A 239 -38.32 24.53 -9.17
C THR A 239 -38.84 25.74 -9.95
N ILE A 240 -37.96 26.50 -10.62
CA ILE A 240 -38.36 27.62 -11.49
C ILE A 240 -39.28 27.13 -12.62
N SER A 241 -38.94 26.01 -13.24
CA SER A 241 -39.76 25.42 -14.31
C SER A 241 -41.15 25.00 -13.81
N ALA A 242 -41.25 24.47 -12.59
CA ALA A 242 -42.52 23.99 -12.02
C ALA A 242 -43.38 25.09 -11.40
N LEU A 243 -42.77 26.10 -10.79
CA LEU A 243 -43.46 27.11 -9.97
C LEU A 243 -43.40 28.53 -10.57
N GLY A 244 -42.69 28.74 -11.67
CA GLY A 244 -42.54 30.04 -12.34
C GLY A 244 -43.79 30.56 -13.05
N TRP A 245 -44.97 30.00 -12.81
CA TRP A 245 -46.23 30.38 -13.48
C TRP A 245 -46.62 31.85 -13.26
N ALA A 246 -46.10 32.49 -12.22
CA ALA A 246 -46.30 33.90 -11.92
C ALA A 246 -45.29 34.84 -12.60
N LEU A 247 -44.30 34.30 -13.31
CA LEU A 247 -43.25 35.04 -14.01
C LEU A 247 -43.48 35.01 -15.51
N SER A 248 -43.09 36.09 -16.18
CA SER A 248 -43.04 36.13 -17.65
C SER A 248 -41.97 35.20 -18.20
N ALA A 249 -42.10 34.81 -19.48
CA ALA A 249 -41.10 33.99 -20.15
C ALA A 249 -39.69 34.60 -20.09
N SER A 250 -39.58 35.94 -20.23
CA SER A 250 -38.32 36.66 -20.13
C SER A 250 -37.71 36.66 -18.73
N GLU A 251 -38.54 36.72 -17.68
CA GLU A 251 -38.05 36.65 -16.29
C GLU A 251 -37.54 35.25 -15.95
N ILE A 252 -38.24 34.20 -16.41
CA ILE A 252 -37.78 32.82 -16.28
C ILE A 252 -36.47 32.61 -17.03
N GLU A 253 -36.36 33.09 -18.27
CA GLU A 253 -35.15 32.95 -19.09
C GLU A 253 -33.96 33.68 -18.47
N SER A 254 -34.16 34.90 -17.95
CA SER A 254 -33.12 35.65 -17.24
C SER A 254 -32.64 34.90 -15.99
N LEU A 255 -33.56 34.41 -15.14
CA LEU A 255 -33.20 33.63 -13.94
C LEU A 255 -32.45 32.34 -14.28
N MET A 256 -32.88 31.65 -15.33
CA MET A 256 -32.27 30.39 -15.77
C MET A 256 -30.93 30.60 -16.47
N THR A 257 -30.65 31.80 -16.98
CA THR A 257 -29.35 32.13 -17.60
C THR A 257 -28.25 32.25 -16.55
N ASP A 258 -28.52 32.93 -15.44
CA ASP A 258 -27.54 33.08 -14.36
C ASP A 258 -27.42 31.81 -13.49
N LEU A 259 -28.49 31.01 -13.41
CA LEU A 259 -28.55 29.76 -12.65
C LEU A 259 -28.04 28.57 -13.48
N THR A 260 -26.77 28.63 -13.89
CA THR A 260 -26.07 27.50 -14.51
C THR A 260 -24.91 27.06 -13.63
N PHE A 261 -24.43 25.84 -13.86
CA PHE A 261 -23.28 25.32 -13.13
C PHE A 261 -22.03 26.16 -13.40
N GLU A 262 -21.83 26.56 -14.66
CA GLU A 262 -20.68 27.31 -15.13
C GLU A 262 -20.59 28.73 -14.53
N HIS A 263 -21.72 29.31 -14.11
CA HIS A 263 -21.75 30.61 -13.42
C HIS A 263 -21.56 30.51 -11.91
N LEU A 264 -21.88 29.36 -11.31
CA LEU A 264 -21.86 29.16 -9.85
C LEU A 264 -20.68 28.31 -9.35
N TRP A 265 -19.98 27.65 -10.27
CA TRP A 265 -18.79 26.87 -9.98
C TRP A 265 -17.66 27.24 -10.93
N ASP A 266 -16.56 27.70 -10.36
CA ASP A 266 -15.34 27.95 -11.12
C ASP A 266 -14.56 26.63 -11.29
N SER A 267 -14.81 25.96 -12.41
CA SER A 267 -14.10 24.72 -12.78
C SER A 267 -12.59 24.96 -12.94
N GLY A 268 -12.18 26.17 -13.34
CA GLY A 268 -10.77 26.52 -13.50
C GLY A 268 -10.03 26.60 -12.17
N ILE A 269 -10.65 27.18 -11.14
CA ILE A 269 -10.12 27.18 -9.77
C ILE A 269 -10.07 25.73 -9.24
N ALA A 270 -11.14 24.95 -9.42
CA ALA A 270 -11.17 23.57 -8.94
C ALA A 270 -10.07 22.69 -9.59
N GLU A 271 -9.83 22.84 -10.89
CA GLU A 271 -8.74 22.16 -11.59
C GLU A 271 -7.36 22.65 -11.12
N THR A 272 -7.22 23.96 -10.90
CA THR A 272 -5.99 24.56 -10.36
C THR A 272 -5.67 24.01 -8.97
N ASP A 273 -6.67 23.90 -8.09
CA ASP A 273 -6.51 23.34 -6.75
C ASP A 273 -6.10 21.86 -6.81
N LYS A 274 -6.75 21.04 -7.65
CA LYS A 274 -6.36 19.64 -7.88
C LYS A 274 -4.91 19.53 -8.38
N SER A 275 -4.51 20.41 -9.31
CA SER A 275 -3.14 20.46 -9.83
C SER A 275 -2.12 20.86 -8.74
N ASN A 276 -2.46 21.85 -7.91
CA ASN A 276 -1.64 22.29 -6.79
C ASN A 276 -1.47 21.18 -5.73
N LEU A 277 -2.53 20.43 -5.42
CA LEU A 277 -2.47 19.28 -4.52
C LEU A 277 -1.56 18.17 -5.05
N LYS A 278 -1.64 17.87 -6.35
CA LYS A 278 -0.73 16.92 -7.00
C LYS A 278 0.72 17.36 -6.92
N ASN A 279 1.00 18.63 -7.26
CA ASN A 279 2.36 19.20 -7.19
C ASN A 279 2.91 19.19 -5.74
N TYR A 280 2.07 19.53 -4.76
CA TYR A 280 2.42 19.45 -3.35
C TYR A 280 2.81 18.02 -2.94
N LYS A 281 1.99 17.02 -3.32
CA LYS A 281 2.27 15.60 -3.07
C LYS A 281 3.60 15.15 -3.71
N GLU A 282 3.84 15.54 -4.96
CA GLU A 282 5.09 15.22 -5.69
C GLU A 282 6.32 15.82 -5.02
N LYS A 283 6.26 17.10 -4.63
CA LYS A 283 7.35 17.78 -3.91
C LYS A 283 7.66 17.11 -2.59
N MET A 284 6.62 16.74 -1.82
CA MET A 284 6.86 16.06 -0.55
C MET A 284 7.47 14.68 -0.76
N SER A 285 6.96 13.90 -1.71
CA SER A 285 7.55 12.59 -2.02
C SER A 285 9.03 12.72 -2.42
N GLY A 286 9.41 13.77 -3.15
CA GLY A 286 10.80 14.10 -3.45
C GLY A 286 11.63 14.45 -2.21
N PHE A 287 11.07 15.24 -1.29
CA PHE A 287 11.70 15.56 -0.01
C PHE A 287 11.93 14.31 0.85
N SER A 288 10.91 13.47 1.01
CA SER A 288 10.96 12.19 1.72
C SER A 288 12.03 11.26 1.15
N LYS A 289 12.11 11.14 -0.18
CA LYS A 289 13.17 10.38 -0.85
C LYS A 289 14.56 10.92 -0.51
N SER A 290 14.73 12.24 -0.47
CA SER A 290 16.01 12.88 -0.12
C SER A 290 16.38 12.61 1.34
N MET A 291 15.41 12.67 2.26
CA MET A 291 15.62 12.34 3.68
C MET A 291 16.03 10.87 3.87
N ILE A 292 15.40 9.93 3.14
CA ILE A 292 15.79 8.52 3.17
C ILE A 292 17.24 8.34 2.68
N GLN A 293 17.63 9.04 1.61
CA GLN A 293 19.02 9.02 1.13
C GLN A 293 19.99 9.56 2.18
N CYS A 294 19.63 10.65 2.88
CA CYS A 294 20.42 11.15 4.00
C CYS A 294 20.54 10.12 5.12
N ALA A 295 19.45 9.44 5.48
CA ALA A 295 19.46 8.39 6.50
C ALA A 295 20.40 7.24 6.12
N GLN A 296 20.38 6.82 4.86
CA GLN A 296 21.25 5.77 4.31
C GLN A 296 22.72 6.18 4.21
N LYS A 297 23.02 7.48 4.20
CA LYS A 297 24.37 8.03 4.05
C LYS A 297 24.87 8.74 5.30
N LEU A 298 24.23 8.54 6.45
CA LEU A 298 24.51 9.32 7.66
C LEU A 298 25.98 9.23 8.09
N VAL A 299 26.61 8.06 7.90
CA VAL A 299 28.05 7.84 8.20
C VAL A 299 28.95 8.62 7.25
N GLU A 300 28.63 8.61 5.95
CA GLU A 300 29.41 9.34 4.93
C GLU A 300 29.34 10.85 5.20
N VAL A 301 28.14 11.38 5.44
CA VAL A 301 27.91 12.80 5.72
C VAL A 301 28.61 13.26 7.00
N ASP A 302 28.57 12.46 8.07
CA ASP A 302 29.24 12.81 9.34
C ASP A 302 30.77 12.75 9.20
N ALA A 303 31.30 11.84 8.39
CA ALA A 303 32.73 11.74 8.10
C ALA A 303 33.23 12.91 7.21
N GLU A 304 32.46 13.30 6.20
CA GLU A 304 32.73 14.49 5.37
C GLU A 304 32.72 15.76 6.23
N GLY A 305 31.67 15.97 7.04
CA GLY A 305 31.58 17.12 7.93
C GLY A 305 32.71 17.21 8.95
N ALA A 306 33.14 16.07 9.52
CA ALA A 306 34.32 16.03 10.37
C ALA A 306 35.58 16.47 9.61
N THR A 307 35.76 15.97 8.38
CA THR A 307 36.91 16.30 7.53
C THR A 307 36.95 17.80 7.18
N GLU A 308 35.80 18.41 6.88
CA GLU A 308 35.70 19.85 6.62
C GLU A 308 36.02 20.70 7.86
N ILE A 309 35.55 20.29 9.04
CA ILE A 309 35.86 20.99 10.30
C ILE A 309 37.35 20.88 10.63
N PHE A 310 37.95 19.69 10.51
CA PHE A 310 39.37 19.52 10.81
C PHE A 310 40.28 20.13 9.75
N GLY A 311 39.87 20.12 8.47
CA GLY A 311 40.60 20.75 7.37
C GLY A 311 40.53 22.28 7.37
N SER A 312 39.52 22.88 8.00
CA SER A 312 39.42 24.35 8.18
C SER A 312 40.18 24.86 9.41
N LEU A 313 40.69 23.97 10.25
CA LEU A 313 41.51 24.28 11.43
C LEU A 313 43.03 24.19 11.17
N THR A 314 43.43 23.77 9.96
CA THR A 314 44.83 23.71 9.49
C THR A 314 45.11 24.78 8.43
#